data_AF-R1G837-F1
#
_entry.id   AF-R1G837-F1
#
_cell.length_a   1.000
_cell.length_b   1.000
_cell.length_c   1.000
_cell.angle_alpha   90.00
_cell.angle_beta   90.00
_cell.angle_gamma   90.00
#
_symmetry.space_group_name_H-M   'P 1'
#
loop_
_entity.id
_entity.type
_entity.pdbx_description
1 polymer ?
#
loop_
_entity_poly.entity_id
_entity_poly.type
_entity_poly.pdbx_seq_one_letter_code
_entity_poly.pdbx_strand_id
1 'polypeptide(L)'
;ALLALGAGLWFTRRAPRTDAARAALLLWGGWLLVTALVFSYMGGIIHPYYTVALAPAVGALTGTAAVQLWRMRAHPAASGLLSGGVALTALTAYLLLGSSWQPWLAPTVLVGGLLAAVALFFAAHLTRWAASFVAIFSLVVLLSGTGAYTLATASTPHSGAIPSAGPTSGFGGRGGFGGPGGPGSLLSTTLPGESLTALLKQEASRYTWTAATVLSNAAAGYQLASGAPVLAVGGFNGTDPYPTLAQFQQYVANGRIHYFLGEGMTMRGSTGSDAAQQIAEWVASRYQASTVDGVTVYDLTTAV
;
A
#
# COMPACT_ATOMS: atom_id res chain seq x y z
N ALA A 1 -15.48 -4.65 13.91
CA ALA A 1 -14.88 -5.94 14.30
C ALA A 1 -14.74 -6.10 15.82
N LEU A 2 -14.10 -5.18 16.55
CA LEU A 2 -13.93 -5.30 18.01
C LEU A 2 -15.28 -5.35 18.78
N LEU A 3 -16.23 -4.49 18.43
CA LEU A 3 -17.60 -4.55 18.99
C LEU A 3 -18.26 -5.91 18.70
N ALA A 4 -18.12 -6.41 17.48
CA ALA A 4 -18.63 -7.71 17.05
C ALA A 4 -17.99 -8.88 17.83
N LEU A 5 -16.67 -8.83 18.05
CA LEU A 5 -15.94 -9.81 18.87
C LEU A 5 -16.44 -9.81 20.32
N GLY A 6 -16.53 -8.63 20.94
CA GLY A 6 -17.02 -8.49 22.32
C GLY A 6 -18.46 -8.96 22.47
N ALA A 7 -19.35 -8.55 21.57
CA ALA A 7 -20.74 -8.98 21.53
C ALA A 7 -20.87 -10.50 21.35
N GLY A 8 -20.18 -11.06 20.36
CA GLY A 8 -20.20 -12.49 20.08
C GLY A 8 -19.70 -13.31 21.26
N LEU A 9 -18.58 -12.93 21.88
CA LEU A 9 -18.05 -13.60 23.06
C LEU A 9 -18.97 -13.48 24.27
N TRP A 10 -19.62 -12.34 24.47
CA TRP A 10 -20.59 -12.15 25.56
C TRP A 10 -21.79 -13.07 25.43
N PHE A 11 -22.40 -13.15 24.25
CA PHE A 11 -23.58 -14.00 24.03
C PHE A 11 -23.23 -15.49 23.95
N THR A 12 -21.99 -15.84 23.59
CA THR A 12 -21.50 -17.23 23.60
C THR A 12 -20.76 -17.62 24.90
N ARG A 13 -20.71 -16.76 25.92
CA ARG A 13 -19.91 -17.01 27.15
C ARG A 13 -20.30 -18.26 27.93
N ARG A 14 -21.57 -18.68 27.82
CA ARG A 14 -22.11 -19.89 28.46
C ARG A 14 -22.08 -21.12 27.54
N ALA A 15 -21.68 -20.96 26.28
CA ALA A 15 -21.56 -22.06 25.34
C ALA A 15 -20.39 -23.00 25.72
N PRO A 16 -20.50 -24.31 25.46
CA PRO A 16 -19.43 -25.27 25.72
C PRO A 16 -18.16 -24.90 24.94
N ARG A 17 -17.01 -25.40 25.40
CA ARG A 17 -15.71 -25.10 24.75
C ARG A 17 -15.60 -25.67 23.33
N THR A 18 -16.44 -26.64 23.00
CA THR A 18 -16.56 -27.26 21.68
C THR A 18 -17.50 -26.51 20.73
N ASP A 19 -18.11 -25.40 21.17
CA ASP A 19 -18.97 -24.58 20.33
C ASP A 19 -18.18 -23.94 19.17
N ALA A 20 -18.59 -24.23 17.94
CA ALA A 20 -17.91 -23.78 16.74
C ALA A 20 -17.95 -22.25 16.56
N ALA A 21 -19.03 -21.59 17.00
CA ALA A 21 -19.14 -20.14 16.89
C ALA A 21 -18.19 -19.43 17.86
N ARG A 22 -18.08 -19.92 19.09
CA ARG A 22 -17.11 -19.44 20.07
C ARG A 22 -15.67 -19.70 19.62
N ALA A 23 -15.39 -20.90 19.09
CA ALA A 23 -14.07 -21.22 18.54
C ALA A 23 -13.68 -20.28 17.38
N ALA A 24 -14.62 -20.02 16.45
CA ALA A 24 -14.40 -19.09 15.34
C ALA A 24 -14.14 -17.65 15.84
N LEU A 25 -14.92 -17.16 16.81
CA LEU A 25 -14.71 -15.82 17.39
C LEU A 25 -13.31 -15.69 18.03
N LEU A 26 -12.85 -16.72 18.74
CA LEU A 26 -11.52 -16.72 19.34
C LEU A 26 -10.40 -16.78 18.29
N LEU A 27 -10.55 -17.61 17.25
CA LEU A 27 -9.58 -17.74 16.17
C LEU A 27 -9.43 -16.42 15.40
N TRP A 28 -10.55 -15.89 14.88
CA TRP A 28 -10.55 -14.65 14.10
C TRP A 28 -10.25 -13.43 14.98
N GLY A 29 -10.71 -13.42 16.22
CA GLY A 29 -10.38 -12.39 17.20
C GLY A 29 -8.90 -12.39 17.56
N GLY A 30 -8.31 -13.55 17.78
CA GLY A 30 -6.87 -13.72 18.01
C GLY A 30 -6.05 -13.23 16.82
N TRP A 31 -6.41 -13.64 15.60
CA TRP A 31 -5.79 -13.13 14.37
C TRP A 31 -5.86 -11.61 14.30
N LEU A 32 -7.04 -11.02 14.49
CA LEU A 32 -7.26 -9.58 14.43
C LEU A 32 -6.36 -8.86 15.45
N LEU A 33 -6.39 -9.28 16.71
CA LEU A 33 -5.69 -8.62 17.81
C LEU A 33 -4.18 -8.76 17.68
N VAL A 34 -3.67 -9.95 17.38
CA VAL A 34 -2.23 -10.18 17.21
C VAL A 34 -1.71 -9.40 16.01
N THR A 35 -2.40 -9.46 14.87
CA THR A 35 -1.98 -8.72 13.67
C THR A 35 -2.02 -7.20 13.90
N ALA A 36 -3.07 -6.68 14.54
CA ALA A 36 -3.17 -5.26 14.89
C ALA A 36 -2.07 -4.84 15.87
N LEU A 37 -1.73 -5.68 16.84
CA LEU A 37 -0.64 -5.45 17.78
C LEU A 37 0.70 -5.37 17.05
N VAL A 38 1.00 -6.36 16.20
CA VAL A 38 2.22 -6.36 15.38
C VAL A 38 2.31 -5.07 14.56
N PHE A 39 1.25 -4.68 13.84
CA PHE A 39 1.24 -3.43 13.08
C PHE A 39 1.41 -2.18 13.94
N SER A 40 0.93 -2.19 15.19
CA SER A 40 1.07 -1.06 16.12
C SER A 40 2.49 -0.87 16.64
N TYR A 41 3.31 -1.94 16.66
CA TYR A 41 4.69 -1.91 17.14
C TYR A 41 5.74 -2.08 16.02
N MET A 42 5.32 -2.33 14.78
CA MET A 42 6.22 -2.41 13.63
C MET A 42 6.93 -1.07 13.42
N GLY A 43 8.27 -1.11 13.42
CA GLY A 43 9.14 0.01 13.03
C GLY A 43 9.71 -0.18 11.63
N GLY A 44 10.27 0.90 11.05
CA GLY A 44 10.85 0.89 9.71
C GLY A 44 9.82 1.17 8.62
N ILE A 45 9.94 0.49 7.47
CA ILE A 45 9.12 0.74 6.29
C ILE A 45 7.79 -0.01 6.41
N ILE A 46 6.75 0.69 6.87
CA ILE A 46 5.37 0.21 6.89
C ILE A 46 4.60 0.74 5.69
N HIS A 47 3.99 -0.17 4.93
CA HIS A 47 3.14 0.19 3.80
C HIS A 47 1.66 0.02 4.15
N PRO A 48 0.77 0.94 3.70
CA PRO A 48 -0.66 0.85 3.99
C PRO A 48 -1.30 -0.49 3.59
N TYR A 49 -0.83 -1.12 2.51
CA TYR A 49 -1.40 -2.38 2.01
C TYR A 49 -1.23 -3.55 2.99
N TYR A 50 -0.30 -3.49 3.95
CA TYR A 50 -0.18 -4.53 4.98
C TYR A 50 -1.48 -4.69 5.79
N THR A 51 -2.23 -3.60 5.96
CA THR A 51 -3.51 -3.61 6.69
C THR A 51 -4.56 -4.53 6.06
N VAL A 52 -4.39 -4.95 4.79
CA VAL A 52 -5.25 -5.95 4.14
C VAL A 52 -5.27 -7.29 4.91
N ALA A 53 -4.21 -7.61 5.65
CA ALA A 53 -4.13 -8.80 6.49
C ALA A 53 -5.21 -8.84 7.60
N LEU A 54 -5.79 -7.69 7.96
CA LEU A 54 -6.90 -7.61 8.92
C LEU A 54 -8.26 -7.92 8.27
N ALA A 55 -8.39 -7.80 6.94
CA ALA A 55 -9.68 -7.87 6.24
C ALA A 55 -10.43 -9.20 6.45
N PRO A 56 -9.79 -10.39 6.36
CA PRO A 56 -10.49 -11.66 6.60
C PRO A 56 -11.06 -11.75 8.02
N ALA A 57 -10.27 -11.37 9.02
CA ALA A 57 -10.70 -11.38 10.42
C ALA A 57 -11.83 -10.38 10.69
N VAL A 58 -11.74 -9.18 10.12
CA VAL A 58 -12.82 -8.19 10.18
C VAL A 58 -14.11 -8.77 9.60
N GLY A 59 -14.07 -9.33 8.39
CA GLY A 59 -15.23 -9.89 7.71
C GLY A 59 -15.85 -11.08 8.45
N ALA A 60 -15.02 -12.00 8.94
CA ALA A 60 -15.50 -13.16 9.70
C ALA A 60 -16.20 -12.75 11.00
N LEU A 61 -15.62 -11.80 11.74
CA LEU A 61 -16.18 -11.33 13.00
C LEU A 61 -17.47 -10.53 12.79
N THR A 62 -17.49 -9.60 11.83
CA THR A 62 -18.69 -8.80 11.54
C THR A 62 -19.82 -9.66 11.01
N GLY A 63 -19.55 -10.58 10.07
CA GLY A 63 -20.55 -11.50 9.53
C GLY A 63 -21.13 -12.43 10.60
N THR A 64 -20.27 -13.06 11.40
CA THR A 64 -20.69 -13.98 12.47
C THR A 64 -21.54 -13.26 13.53
N ALA A 65 -21.06 -12.12 14.04
CA ALA A 65 -21.78 -11.37 15.05
C ALA A 65 -23.08 -10.77 14.52
N ALA A 66 -23.11 -10.25 13.28
CA ALA A 66 -24.32 -9.72 12.67
C ALA A 66 -25.42 -10.79 12.60
N VAL A 67 -25.10 -12.02 12.18
CA VAL A 67 -26.07 -13.13 12.13
C VAL A 67 -26.57 -13.49 13.53
N GLN A 68 -25.67 -13.57 14.52
CA GLN A 68 -26.06 -13.88 15.91
C GLN A 68 -26.97 -12.80 16.50
N LEU A 69 -26.59 -11.53 16.37
CA LEU A 69 -27.36 -10.39 16.88
C LEU A 69 -28.71 -10.27 16.16
N TRP A 70 -28.76 -10.52 14.84
CA TRP A 70 -30.00 -10.53 14.07
C TRP A 70 -30.97 -11.62 14.53
N ARG A 71 -30.48 -12.83 14.82
CA ARG A 71 -31.31 -13.91 15.38
C ARG A 71 -31.88 -13.55 16.75
N MET A 72 -31.13 -12.77 17.54
CA MET A 72 -31.52 -12.30 18.87
C MET A 72 -32.11 -10.88 18.86
N ARG A 73 -32.53 -10.34 17.70
CA ARG A 73 -32.94 -8.92 17.57
C ARG A 73 -34.09 -8.47 18.48
N ALA A 74 -34.87 -9.39 19.05
CA ALA A 74 -35.88 -9.08 20.06
C ALA A 74 -35.28 -8.72 21.44
N HIS A 75 -34.03 -9.12 21.70
CA HIS A 75 -33.32 -8.78 22.92
C HIS A 75 -32.74 -7.36 22.81
N PRO A 76 -33.04 -6.44 23.77
CA PRO A 76 -32.68 -5.03 23.65
C PRO A 76 -31.18 -4.81 23.51
N ALA A 77 -30.34 -5.56 24.24
CA ALA A 77 -28.90 -5.47 24.10
C ALA A 77 -28.39 -5.91 22.71
N ALA A 78 -28.99 -6.95 22.10
CA ALA A 78 -28.58 -7.42 20.79
C ALA A 78 -28.97 -6.42 19.69
N SER A 79 -30.18 -5.87 19.80
CA SER A 79 -30.68 -4.81 18.92
C SER A 79 -29.83 -3.54 19.04
N GLY A 80 -29.51 -3.13 20.27
CA GLY A 80 -28.63 -1.98 20.55
C GLY A 80 -27.22 -2.15 20.00
N LEU A 81 -26.62 -3.35 20.13
CA LEU A 81 -25.29 -3.64 19.58
C LEU A 81 -25.29 -3.66 18.05
N LEU A 82 -26.34 -4.22 17.42
CA LEU A 82 -26.47 -4.22 15.96
C LEU A 82 -26.65 -2.80 15.42
N SER A 83 -27.58 -2.04 16.00
CA SER A 83 -27.85 -0.64 15.69
C SER A 83 -26.60 0.23 15.87
N GLY A 84 -25.96 0.15 17.04
CA GLY A 84 -24.75 0.89 17.36
C GLY A 84 -23.57 0.53 16.46
N GLY A 85 -23.42 -0.74 16.08
CA GLY A 85 -22.41 -1.18 15.13
C GLY A 85 -22.60 -0.56 13.75
N VAL A 86 -23.84 -0.49 13.25
CA VAL A 86 -24.17 0.18 11.98
C VAL A 86 -23.92 1.68 12.06
N ALA A 87 -24.38 2.35 13.12
CA ALA A 87 -24.16 3.79 13.32
C ALA A 87 -22.66 4.14 13.40
N LEU A 88 -21.88 3.37 14.15
CA LEU A 88 -20.44 3.56 14.26
C LEU A 88 -19.72 3.34 12.92
N THR A 89 -20.16 2.35 12.13
CA THR A 89 -19.59 2.09 10.81
C THR A 89 -19.92 3.23 9.85
N ALA A 90 -21.16 3.74 9.86
CA ALA A 90 -21.58 4.88 9.04
C ALA A 90 -20.83 6.17 9.40
N LEU A 91 -20.64 6.45 10.70
CA LEU A 91 -19.84 7.57 11.17
C LEU A 91 -18.37 7.44 10.74
N THR A 92 -17.80 6.24 10.88
CA THR A 92 -16.42 5.96 10.45
C THR A 92 -16.27 6.18 8.95
N ALA A 93 -17.22 5.68 8.15
CA ALA A 93 -17.23 5.89 6.71
C ALA A 93 -17.32 7.38 6.35
N TYR A 94 -18.17 8.15 7.02
CA TYR A 94 -18.26 9.60 6.83
C TYR A 94 -16.95 10.33 7.11
N LEU A 95 -16.25 9.97 8.19
CA LEU A 95 -14.98 10.59 8.57
C LEU A 95 -13.84 10.23 7.62
N LEU A 96 -13.90 9.07 6.95
CA LEU A 96 -12.86 8.60 6.03
C LEU A 96 -13.10 8.96 4.57
N LEU A 97 -14.36 9.09 4.14
CA LEU A 97 -14.72 9.51 2.80
C LEU A 97 -14.38 11.01 2.65
N GLY A 98 -13.40 11.31 1.79
CA GLY A 98 -12.95 12.69 1.55
C GLY A 98 -14.05 13.58 0.95
N SER A 99 -14.07 14.86 1.32
CA SER A 99 -15.12 15.80 0.92
C SER A 99 -14.99 16.36 -0.51
N SER A 100 -13.84 16.20 -1.16
CA SER A 100 -13.58 16.75 -2.49
C SER A 100 -14.06 15.88 -3.65
N TRP A 101 -14.16 14.56 -3.45
CA TRP A 101 -14.60 13.62 -4.48
C TRP A 101 -15.97 13.04 -4.12
N GLN A 102 -16.95 13.24 -5.00
CA GLN A 102 -18.35 12.87 -4.76
C GLN A 102 -18.85 13.38 -3.38
N PRO A 103 -18.95 14.72 -3.19
CA PRO A 103 -19.21 15.33 -1.88
C PRO A 103 -20.51 14.89 -1.21
N TRP A 104 -21.45 14.35 -1.98
CA TRP A 104 -22.72 13.81 -1.50
C TRP A 104 -22.57 12.41 -0.89
N LEU A 105 -21.54 11.64 -1.25
CA LEU A 105 -21.41 10.24 -0.87
C LEU A 105 -21.28 10.06 0.66
N ALA A 106 -20.35 10.80 1.27
CA ALA A 106 -20.14 10.76 2.72
C ALA A 106 -21.43 11.08 3.50
N PRO A 107 -22.11 12.23 3.28
CA PRO A 107 -23.34 12.53 4.00
C PRO A 107 -24.49 11.55 3.68
N THR A 108 -24.60 11.04 2.45
CA THR A 108 -25.60 10.01 2.12
C THR A 108 -25.37 8.71 2.91
N VAL A 109 -24.11 8.25 3.03
CA VAL A 109 -23.77 7.06 3.83
C VAL A 109 -24.05 7.31 5.31
N LEU A 110 -23.74 8.51 5.83
CA LEU A 110 -24.03 8.86 7.21
C LEU A 110 -25.54 8.84 7.50
N VAL A 111 -26.31 9.62 6.74
CA VAL A 111 -27.76 9.76 6.95
C VAL A 111 -28.46 8.42 6.74
N GLY A 112 -28.16 7.71 5.64
CA GLY A 112 -28.70 6.39 5.38
C GLY A 112 -28.33 5.39 6.48
N GLY A 113 -27.09 5.44 6.97
CA GLY A 113 -26.59 4.54 8.01
C GLY A 113 -27.23 4.81 9.38
N LEU A 114 -27.47 6.06 9.74
CA LEU A 114 -28.18 6.42 10.96
C LEU A 114 -29.67 6.03 10.89
N LEU A 115 -30.33 6.26 9.75
CA LEU A 115 -31.71 5.79 9.53
C LEU A 115 -31.81 4.27 9.61
N ALA A 116 -30.86 3.56 8.97
CA ALA A 116 -30.73 2.11 9.06
C ALA A 116 -30.52 1.65 10.51
N ALA A 117 -29.64 2.32 11.27
CA ALA A 117 -29.39 1.99 12.67
C ALA A 117 -30.64 2.13 13.54
N VAL A 118 -31.40 3.22 13.36
CA VAL A 118 -32.67 3.43 14.07
C VAL A 118 -33.69 2.34 13.69
N ALA A 119 -33.85 2.07 12.40
CA ALA A 119 -34.78 1.02 11.93
C ALA A 119 -34.39 -0.37 12.43
N LEU A 120 -33.08 -0.69 12.47
CA LEU A 120 -32.57 -1.94 13.01
C LEU A 120 -32.86 -2.10 14.50
N PHE A 121 -32.80 -1.02 15.28
CA PHE A 121 -33.13 -1.05 16.71
C PHE A 121 -34.57 -1.54 16.95
N PHE A 122 -35.50 -1.15 16.06
CA PHE A 122 -36.90 -1.56 16.13
C PHE A 122 -37.24 -2.76 15.26
N ALA A 123 -36.27 -3.43 14.62
CA ALA A 123 -36.51 -4.48 13.64
C ALA A 123 -37.29 -5.70 14.17
N ALA A 124 -37.31 -5.92 15.48
CA ALA A 124 -38.11 -6.96 16.12
C ALA A 124 -39.64 -6.70 16.04
N HIS A 125 -40.04 -5.44 15.92
CA HIS A 125 -41.44 -5.01 15.85
C HIS A 125 -41.95 -4.86 14.40
N LEU A 126 -41.07 -5.06 13.42
CA LEU A 126 -41.41 -4.95 12.01
C LEU A 126 -41.91 -6.28 11.45
N THR A 127 -42.69 -6.21 10.37
CA THR A 127 -43.02 -7.40 9.58
C THR A 127 -41.76 -8.04 9.02
N ARG A 128 -41.79 -9.34 8.72
CA ARG A 128 -40.61 -10.07 8.20
C ARG A 128 -40.06 -9.43 6.92
N TRP A 129 -40.94 -8.93 6.06
CA TRP A 129 -40.56 -8.22 4.84
C TRP A 129 -39.88 -6.89 5.14
N ALA A 130 -40.47 -6.05 6.00
CA ALA A 130 -39.88 -4.77 6.37
C ALA A 130 -38.53 -4.94 7.09
N ALA A 131 -38.41 -5.91 8.00
CA ALA A 131 -37.14 -6.24 8.65
C ALA A 131 -36.07 -6.67 7.62
N SER A 132 -36.44 -7.52 6.66
CA SER A 132 -35.50 -7.96 5.60
C SER A 132 -35.06 -6.79 4.73
N PHE A 133 -35.98 -5.88 4.37
CA PHE A 133 -35.65 -4.66 3.66
C PHE A 133 -34.67 -3.79 4.44
N VAL A 134 -34.90 -3.57 5.74
CA VAL A 134 -33.98 -2.81 6.60
C VAL A 134 -32.59 -3.44 6.63
N ALA A 135 -32.49 -4.77 6.72
CA ALA A 135 -31.21 -5.47 6.69
C ALA A 135 -30.46 -5.28 5.35
N ILE A 136 -31.16 -5.43 4.22
CA ILE A 136 -30.59 -5.23 2.88
C ILE A 136 -30.17 -3.77 2.69
N PHE A 137 -31.04 -2.83 3.06
CA PHE A 137 -30.74 -1.40 2.98
C PHE A 137 -29.50 -1.05 3.82
N SER A 138 -29.41 -1.56 5.05
CA SER A 138 -28.23 -1.37 5.91
C SER A 138 -26.96 -1.87 5.22
N LEU A 139 -27.00 -3.06 4.61
CA LEU A 139 -25.85 -3.63 3.92
C LEU A 139 -25.45 -2.78 2.72
N VAL A 140 -26.41 -2.37 1.89
CA VAL A 140 -26.15 -1.51 0.71
C VAL A 140 -25.51 -0.20 1.14
N VAL A 141 -26.09 0.50 2.11
CA VAL A 141 -25.56 1.80 2.57
C VAL A 141 -24.15 1.67 3.12
N LEU A 142 -23.88 0.65 3.94
CA LEU A 142 -22.54 0.46 4.53
C LEU A 142 -21.49 0.05 3.50
N LEU A 143 -21.88 -0.60 2.40
CA LEU A 143 -20.98 -0.99 1.31
C LEU A 143 -20.82 0.10 0.24
N SER A 144 -21.68 1.13 0.20
CA SER A 144 -21.61 2.18 -0.81
C SER A 144 -20.27 2.93 -0.81
N GLY A 145 -19.72 3.25 0.36
CA GLY A 145 -18.44 3.96 0.48
C GLY A 145 -17.26 3.16 -0.08
N THR A 146 -17.09 1.92 0.41
CA THR A 146 -16.02 1.02 -0.04
C THR A 146 -16.21 0.56 -1.49
N GLY A 147 -17.46 0.35 -1.92
CA GLY A 147 -17.82 0.04 -3.30
C GLY A 147 -17.45 1.16 -4.26
N ALA A 148 -17.74 2.41 -3.90
CA ALA A 148 -17.36 3.58 -4.69
C ALA A 148 -15.84 3.71 -4.81
N TYR A 149 -15.09 3.54 -3.71
CA TYR A 149 -13.62 3.55 -3.75
C TYR A 149 -13.06 2.40 -4.59
N THR A 150 -13.66 1.21 -4.50
CA THR A 150 -13.27 0.05 -5.31
C THR A 150 -13.44 0.34 -6.79
N LEU A 151 -14.60 0.89 -7.20
CA LEU A 151 -14.86 1.24 -8.58
C LEU A 151 -13.92 2.36 -9.08
N ALA A 152 -13.70 3.39 -8.27
CA ALA A 152 -12.76 4.47 -8.58
C ALA A 152 -11.34 3.91 -8.83
N THR A 153 -10.85 3.08 -7.91
CA THR A 153 -9.53 2.43 -8.03
C THR A 153 -9.46 1.52 -9.26
N ALA A 154 -10.49 0.72 -9.52
CA ALA A 154 -10.48 -0.17 -10.69
C ALA A 154 -10.53 0.58 -12.03
N SER A 155 -11.09 1.81 -12.03
CA SER A 155 -11.28 2.60 -13.25
C SER A 155 -10.07 3.43 -13.67
N THR A 156 -9.04 3.55 -12.84
CA THR A 156 -7.84 4.34 -13.12
C THR A 156 -6.59 3.47 -13.23
N PRO A 157 -5.76 3.63 -14.27
CA PRO A 157 -4.42 3.03 -14.30
C PRO A 157 -3.57 3.53 -13.13
N HIS A 158 -2.77 2.65 -12.53
CA HIS A 158 -1.88 2.98 -11.43
C HIS A 158 -0.42 2.73 -11.83
N SER A 159 0.47 3.62 -11.40
CA SER A 159 1.92 3.50 -11.58
C SER A 159 2.66 3.80 -10.27
N GLY A 160 3.87 3.26 -10.12
CA GLY A 160 4.69 3.43 -8.91
C GLY A 160 4.46 2.33 -7.86
N ALA A 161 5.25 2.37 -6.79
CA ALA A 161 5.33 1.27 -5.83
C ALA A 161 4.21 1.21 -4.77
N ILE A 162 3.45 2.30 -4.58
CA ILE A 162 2.42 2.40 -3.53
C ILE A 162 1.11 2.97 -4.12
N PRO A 163 0.34 2.16 -4.86
CA PRO A 163 -1.00 2.56 -5.28
C PRO A 163 -1.91 2.72 -4.05
N SER A 164 -2.67 3.82 -4.00
CA SER A 164 -3.67 4.08 -2.96
C SER A 164 -5.07 3.82 -3.47
N ALA A 165 -5.92 3.17 -2.67
CA ALA A 165 -7.31 2.96 -3.03
C ALA A 165 -8.14 4.25 -2.90
N GLY A 166 -9.05 4.47 -3.85
CA GLY A 166 -9.96 5.60 -3.92
C GLY A 166 -9.66 6.55 -5.07
N PRO A 167 -10.46 7.62 -5.21
CA PRO A 167 -10.16 8.70 -6.14
C PRO A 167 -8.77 9.27 -5.89
N THR A 168 -8.01 9.48 -6.96
CA THR A 168 -6.67 10.06 -6.91
C THR A 168 -6.73 11.52 -6.49
N SER A 169 -6.77 11.77 -5.20
CA SER A 169 -6.32 13.01 -4.58
C SER A 169 -5.36 12.57 -3.48
N GLY A 170 -4.06 12.81 -3.70
CA GLY A 170 -2.98 12.29 -2.87
C GLY A 170 -3.35 12.26 -1.39
N PHE A 171 -3.42 11.06 -0.84
CA PHE A 171 -3.58 10.87 0.59
C PHE A 171 -2.25 11.28 1.25
N GLY A 172 -2.04 12.59 1.36
CA GLY A 172 -1.00 13.22 2.14
C GLY A 172 -1.32 13.05 3.62
N GLY A 173 -1.29 11.79 4.08
CA GLY A 173 -1.20 11.50 5.50
C GLY A 173 0.09 12.12 6.02
N ARG A 174 -0.05 12.88 7.11
CA ARG A 174 1.03 13.53 7.86
C ARG A 174 1.98 12.45 8.42
N GLY A 175 2.86 11.91 7.58
CA GLY A 175 3.78 10.83 7.93
C GLY A 175 4.23 9.88 6.80
N GLY A 176 3.68 9.98 5.57
CA GLY A 176 4.14 9.15 4.44
C GLY A 176 5.31 9.78 3.69
N PHE A 177 6.36 9.01 3.40
CA PHE A 177 7.49 9.34 2.50
C PHE A 177 7.07 9.52 1.01
N GLY A 178 5.92 10.12 0.75
CA GLY A 178 5.36 10.36 -0.59
C GLY A 178 5.44 11.84 -0.96
N GLY A 179 6.65 12.35 -1.16
CA GLY A 179 6.83 13.62 -1.89
C GLY A 179 6.54 13.42 -3.39
N PRO A 180 6.25 14.51 -4.14
CA PRO A 180 6.00 14.43 -5.58
C PRO A 180 7.15 13.69 -6.29
N GLY A 181 6.78 12.72 -7.14
CA GLY A 181 7.70 11.87 -7.89
C GLY A 181 8.53 12.64 -8.90
N GLY A 182 9.58 13.30 -8.42
CA GLY A 182 10.70 13.72 -9.26
C GLY A 182 11.50 12.51 -9.76
N PRO A 183 12.19 12.63 -10.92
CA PRO A 183 13.20 11.66 -11.34
C PRO A 183 14.19 11.42 -10.19
N GLY A 184 14.41 10.15 -9.80
CA GLY A 184 15.28 9.78 -8.67
C GLY A 184 14.59 9.56 -7.31
N SER A 185 13.25 9.61 -7.23
CA SER A 185 12.55 9.19 -6.00
C SER A 185 12.65 7.67 -5.81
N LEU A 186 12.98 7.21 -4.58
CA LEU A 186 13.16 5.80 -4.22
C LEU A 186 12.04 4.86 -4.70
N LEU A 187 10.83 5.38 -4.90
CA LEU A 187 9.64 4.61 -5.26
C LEU A 187 9.10 4.92 -6.67
N SER A 188 9.80 5.77 -7.42
CA SER A 188 9.40 6.17 -8.77
C SER A 188 10.32 5.53 -9.80
N THR A 189 9.73 4.77 -10.72
CA THR A 189 10.40 4.32 -11.93
C THR A 189 10.04 5.30 -13.05
N THR A 190 10.86 6.32 -13.27
CA THR A 190 10.71 7.15 -14.48
C THR A 190 11.27 6.36 -15.66
N LEU A 191 10.45 6.12 -16.68
CA LEU A 191 10.96 5.56 -17.94
C LEU A 191 11.91 6.58 -18.56
N PRO A 192 13.13 6.18 -18.95
CA PRO A 192 14.04 7.08 -19.66
C PRO A 192 13.43 7.57 -20.97
N GLY A 193 13.85 8.76 -21.41
CA GLY A 193 13.49 9.26 -22.74
C GLY A 193 14.02 8.37 -23.86
N GLU A 194 13.53 8.61 -25.08
CA GLU A 194 13.89 7.80 -26.26
C GLU A 194 15.39 7.88 -26.58
N SER A 195 16.02 9.04 -26.38
CA SER A 195 17.44 9.25 -26.66
C SER A 195 18.32 8.42 -25.72
N LEU A 196 18.01 8.44 -24.43
CA LEU A 196 18.72 7.65 -23.43
C LEU A 196 18.46 6.15 -23.64
N THR A 197 17.23 5.76 -24.00
CA THR A 197 16.91 4.38 -24.33
C THR A 197 17.71 3.87 -25.54
N ALA A 198 17.84 4.70 -26.58
CA ALA A 198 18.64 4.38 -27.77
C ALA A 198 20.14 4.27 -27.42
N LEU A 199 20.66 5.19 -26.61
CA LEU A 199 22.04 5.15 -26.11
C LEU A 199 22.33 3.85 -25.36
N LEU A 200 21.43 3.45 -24.45
CA LEU A 200 21.58 2.20 -23.68
C LEU A 200 21.41 0.94 -24.52
N LYS A 201 20.80 1.00 -25.70
CA LYS A 201 20.74 -0.14 -26.64
C LYS A 201 21.99 -0.24 -27.50
N GLN A 202 22.68 0.88 -27.71
CA GLN A 202 23.85 0.93 -28.57
C GLN A 202 24.97 0.06 -27.99
N GLU A 203 25.35 -0.96 -28.74
CA GLU A 203 26.41 -1.91 -28.38
C GLU A 203 26.20 -2.64 -27.04
N ALA A 204 24.97 -2.70 -26.54
CA ALA A 204 24.64 -3.32 -25.24
C ALA A 204 25.16 -4.77 -25.13
N SER A 205 25.18 -5.52 -26.23
CA SER A 205 25.67 -6.91 -26.28
C SER A 205 27.18 -7.05 -26.06
N ARG A 206 27.96 -5.97 -26.13
CA ARG A 206 29.41 -6.00 -25.87
C ARG A 206 29.73 -6.00 -24.37
N TYR A 207 28.78 -5.60 -23.53
CA TYR A 207 28.99 -5.41 -22.10
C TYR A 207 28.19 -6.43 -21.31
N THR A 208 28.67 -6.77 -20.11
CA THR A 208 27.83 -7.53 -19.16
C THR A 208 26.66 -6.67 -18.70
N TRP A 209 26.91 -5.38 -18.47
CA TRP A 209 25.91 -4.37 -18.12
C TRP A 209 26.08 -3.15 -19.02
N THR A 210 25.02 -2.79 -19.74
CA THR A 210 25.06 -1.58 -20.58
C THR A 210 25.12 -0.30 -19.76
N ALA A 211 24.68 -0.35 -18.50
CA ALA A 211 24.84 0.74 -17.57
C ALA A 211 24.93 0.23 -16.13
N ALA A 212 25.41 1.08 -15.24
CA ALA A 212 25.25 0.95 -13.80
C ALA A 212 24.58 2.22 -13.25
N THR A 213 23.74 2.07 -12.24
CA THR A 213 23.14 3.22 -11.53
C THR A 213 22.91 2.88 -10.07
N VAL A 214 22.84 3.90 -9.24
CA VAL A 214 22.50 3.73 -7.83
C VAL A 214 20.99 3.49 -7.72
N LEU A 215 20.58 2.60 -6.82
CA LEU A 215 19.19 2.15 -6.61
C LEU A 215 18.69 1.12 -7.64
N SER A 216 18.15 0.02 -7.13
CA SER A 216 17.55 -1.06 -7.93
C SER A 216 16.28 -0.63 -8.67
N ASN A 217 15.48 0.29 -8.11
CA ASN A 217 14.31 0.83 -8.79
C ASN A 217 14.68 1.68 -10.02
N ALA A 218 15.72 2.51 -9.93
CA ALA A 218 16.24 3.26 -11.07
C ALA A 218 16.78 2.30 -12.14
N ALA A 219 17.62 1.34 -11.74
CA ALA A 219 18.16 0.32 -12.65
C ALA A 219 17.05 -0.44 -13.40
N ALA A 220 15.96 -0.82 -12.72
CA ALA A 220 14.84 -1.53 -13.33
C ALA A 220 14.16 -0.72 -14.45
N GLY A 221 14.00 0.60 -14.28
CA GLY A 221 13.43 1.48 -15.31
C GLY A 221 14.27 1.48 -16.59
N TYR A 222 15.59 1.59 -16.44
CA TYR A 222 16.53 1.51 -17.57
C TYR A 222 16.55 0.12 -18.22
N GLN A 223 16.48 -0.96 -17.44
CA GLN A 223 16.42 -2.34 -17.98
C GLN A 223 15.15 -2.57 -18.80
N LEU A 224 13.99 -2.15 -18.29
CA LEU A 224 12.72 -2.34 -18.99
C LEU A 224 12.65 -1.54 -20.29
N ALA A 225 13.16 -0.32 -20.31
CA ALA A 225 13.16 0.52 -21.51
C ALA A 225 14.19 0.06 -22.56
N SER A 226 15.42 -0.25 -22.13
CA SER A 226 16.49 -0.67 -23.04
C SER A 226 16.38 -2.13 -23.46
N GLY A 227 15.78 -3.00 -22.65
CA GLY A 227 15.84 -4.45 -22.81
C GLY A 227 17.23 -5.05 -22.53
N ALA A 228 18.14 -4.27 -21.95
CA ALA A 228 19.53 -4.64 -21.70
C ALA A 228 19.84 -4.70 -20.18
N PRO A 229 20.86 -5.47 -19.76
CA PRO A 229 21.21 -5.56 -18.34
C PRO A 229 21.76 -4.24 -17.79
N VAL A 230 21.28 -3.81 -16.62
CA VAL A 230 21.78 -2.64 -15.89
C VAL A 230 22.15 -3.10 -14.48
N LEU A 231 23.33 -2.73 -14.01
CA LEU A 231 23.81 -3.06 -12.68
C LEU A 231 23.19 -2.09 -11.65
N ALA A 232 22.43 -2.65 -10.70
CA ALA A 232 21.98 -1.92 -9.53
C ALA A 232 23.10 -1.82 -8.49
N VAL A 233 23.52 -0.61 -8.16
CA VAL A 233 24.52 -0.33 -7.14
C VAL A 233 23.80 0.07 -5.84
N GLY A 234 24.14 -0.60 -4.74
CA GLY A 234 23.63 -0.26 -3.40
C GLY A 234 22.19 -0.71 -3.10
N GLY A 235 21.60 -1.60 -3.89
CA GLY A 235 20.31 -2.22 -3.55
C GLY A 235 19.11 -1.28 -3.64
N PHE A 236 18.12 -1.45 -2.76
CA PHE A 236 16.86 -0.67 -2.82
C PHE A 236 17.04 0.81 -2.46
N ASN A 237 17.89 1.12 -1.47
CA ASN A 237 18.06 2.45 -0.90
C ASN A 237 19.49 3.01 -1.00
N GLY A 238 20.39 2.33 -1.71
CA GLY A 238 21.78 2.73 -1.88
C GLY A 238 22.73 2.25 -0.77
N THR A 239 22.25 1.45 0.19
CA THR A 239 23.03 1.06 1.38
C THR A 239 23.50 -0.40 1.40
N ASP A 240 23.17 -1.20 0.37
CA ASP A 240 23.70 -2.55 0.26
C ASP A 240 25.21 -2.48 -0.03
N PRO A 241 26.04 -3.35 0.58
CA PRO A 241 27.49 -3.37 0.37
C PRO A 241 27.86 -4.04 -0.97
N TYR A 242 27.11 -3.77 -2.04
CA TYR A 242 27.32 -4.40 -3.35
C TYR A 242 27.06 -3.46 -4.54
N PRO A 243 27.96 -3.46 -5.54
CA PRO A 243 29.35 -3.93 -5.44
C PRO A 243 30.15 -3.08 -4.45
N THR A 244 31.29 -3.58 -3.97
CA THR A 244 32.28 -2.70 -3.32
C THR A 244 32.93 -1.78 -4.36
N LEU A 245 33.53 -0.67 -3.92
CA LEU A 245 34.27 0.22 -4.83
C LEU A 245 35.34 -0.55 -5.63
N ALA A 246 36.12 -1.40 -4.96
CA ALA A 246 37.16 -2.20 -5.62
C ALA A 246 36.59 -3.17 -6.67
N GLN A 247 35.45 -3.82 -6.38
CA GLN A 247 34.78 -4.69 -7.34
C GLN A 247 34.24 -3.89 -8.53
N PHE A 248 33.63 -2.73 -8.28
CA PHE A 248 33.14 -1.86 -9.34
C PHE A 248 34.27 -1.39 -10.26
N GLN A 249 35.38 -0.93 -9.69
CA GLN A 249 36.58 -0.56 -10.42
C GLN A 249 37.10 -1.72 -11.28
N GLN A 250 37.10 -2.94 -10.75
CA GLN A 250 37.48 -4.14 -11.50
C GLN A 250 36.52 -4.44 -12.65
N TYR A 251 35.21 -4.26 -12.46
CA TYR A 251 34.23 -4.45 -13.52
C TYR A 251 34.42 -3.44 -14.66
N VAL A 252 34.71 -2.19 -14.32
CA VAL A 252 35.02 -1.15 -15.30
C VAL A 252 36.33 -1.46 -16.02
N ALA A 253 37.40 -1.82 -15.30
CA ALA A 253 38.69 -2.17 -15.89
C ALA A 253 38.61 -3.37 -16.84
N ASN A 254 37.72 -4.33 -16.55
CA ASN A 254 37.46 -5.50 -17.39
C ASN A 254 36.48 -5.22 -18.55
N GLY A 255 36.07 -3.96 -18.76
CA GLY A 255 35.13 -3.58 -19.83
C GLY A 255 33.74 -4.20 -19.66
N ARG A 256 33.31 -4.50 -18.42
CA ARG A 256 32.01 -5.15 -18.18
C ARG A 256 30.85 -4.17 -18.10
N ILE A 257 31.12 -2.89 -17.87
CA ILE A 257 30.13 -1.82 -17.70
C ILE A 257 30.42 -0.71 -18.71
N HIS A 258 29.42 -0.30 -19.50
CA HIS A 258 29.58 0.79 -20.47
C HIS A 258 29.37 2.16 -19.82
N TYR A 259 28.16 2.44 -19.34
CA TYR A 259 27.82 3.74 -18.76
C TYR A 259 27.62 3.67 -17.25
N PHE A 260 27.81 4.80 -16.56
CA PHE A 260 27.26 5.04 -15.24
C PHE A 260 26.23 6.18 -15.33
N LEU A 261 25.04 5.94 -14.80
CA LEU A 261 23.92 6.89 -14.83
C LEU A 261 23.79 7.53 -13.45
N GLY A 262 24.12 8.82 -13.37
CA GLY A 262 23.94 9.65 -12.20
C GLY A 262 22.54 10.25 -12.15
N GLU A 263 21.66 9.65 -11.36
CA GLU A 263 20.46 10.34 -10.86
C GLU A 263 20.82 11.13 -9.61
N GLY A 264 20.22 12.32 -9.44
CA GLY A 264 20.56 13.27 -8.38
C GLY A 264 20.76 12.60 -7.01
N MET A 265 22.02 12.53 -6.58
CA MET A 265 22.45 11.86 -5.35
C MET A 265 21.77 12.49 -4.13
N THR A 266 20.69 11.89 -3.63
CA THR A 266 19.92 12.50 -2.54
C THR A 266 19.62 11.61 -1.35
N MET A 267 20.04 10.34 -1.34
CA MET A 267 19.81 9.48 -0.18
C MET A 267 21.12 8.97 0.41
N ARG A 268 21.56 9.67 1.46
CA ARG A 268 22.57 9.17 2.41
C ARG A 268 21.85 8.34 3.47
N GLY A 269 22.06 7.03 3.47
CA GLY A 269 21.59 6.18 4.56
C GLY A 269 22.25 6.59 5.88
N SER A 270 21.46 6.72 6.95
CA SER A 270 22.01 6.89 8.31
C SER A 270 22.58 5.60 8.88
N THR A 271 22.33 4.47 8.21
CA THR A 271 22.79 3.12 8.54
C THR A 271 23.05 2.35 7.24
N GLY A 272 23.91 1.33 7.28
CA GLY A 272 24.28 0.51 6.11
C GLY A 272 25.61 0.93 5.47
N SER A 273 25.89 0.42 4.27
CA SER A 273 27.13 0.69 3.52
C SER A 273 27.08 2.02 2.77
N ASP A 274 28.24 2.67 2.62
CA ASP A 274 28.47 3.86 1.80
C ASP A 274 29.10 3.54 0.43
N ALA A 275 29.22 2.26 0.06
CA ALA A 275 29.90 1.83 -1.17
C ALA A 275 29.33 2.47 -2.44
N ALA A 276 27.99 2.61 -2.53
CA ALA A 276 27.35 3.25 -3.66
C ALA A 276 27.75 4.73 -3.83
N GLN A 277 27.90 5.45 -2.71
CA GLN A 277 28.35 6.84 -2.70
C GLN A 277 29.81 6.92 -3.16
N GLN A 278 30.68 6.09 -2.60
CA GLN A 278 32.10 6.04 -2.99
C GLN A 278 32.27 5.72 -4.47
N ILE A 279 31.45 4.83 -5.03
CA ILE A 279 31.44 4.52 -6.47
C ILE A 279 31.03 5.74 -7.30
N ALA A 280 29.94 6.41 -6.93
CA ALA A 280 29.46 7.58 -7.66
C ALA A 280 30.48 8.74 -7.63
N GLU A 281 31.09 9.00 -6.47
CA GLU A 281 32.16 9.99 -6.31
C GLU A 281 33.41 9.62 -7.15
N TRP A 282 33.80 8.35 -7.12
CA TRP A 282 34.92 7.86 -7.93
C TRP A 282 34.66 8.05 -9.43
N VAL A 283 33.47 7.68 -9.92
CA VAL A 283 33.07 7.88 -11.32
C VAL A 283 33.13 9.36 -11.68
N ALA A 284 32.52 10.23 -10.87
CA ALA A 284 32.46 11.67 -11.13
C ALA A 284 33.86 12.33 -11.15
N SER A 285 34.82 11.78 -10.42
CA SER A 285 36.20 12.29 -10.41
C SER A 285 37.06 11.83 -11.60
N ARG A 286 36.65 10.77 -12.31
CA ARG A 286 37.51 10.06 -13.29
C ARG A 286 36.96 10.05 -14.72
N TYR A 287 35.68 10.32 -14.89
CA TYR A 287 34.98 10.28 -16.18
C TYR A 287 34.24 11.58 -16.45
N GLN A 288 34.13 11.95 -17.72
CA GLN A 288 33.44 13.17 -18.12
C GLN A 288 31.91 12.98 -18.03
N ALA A 289 31.23 13.93 -17.41
CA ALA A 289 29.77 13.96 -17.36
C ALA A 289 29.19 14.51 -18.67
N SER A 290 28.13 13.88 -19.14
CA SER A 290 27.23 14.39 -20.19
C SER A 290 25.77 14.31 -19.71
N THR A 291 24.84 14.98 -20.39
CA THR A 291 23.42 14.92 -20.05
C THR A 291 22.62 14.42 -21.25
N VAL A 292 21.80 13.39 -21.04
CA VAL A 292 20.90 12.82 -22.06
C VAL A 292 19.52 12.66 -21.45
N ASP A 293 18.50 13.26 -22.08
CA ASP A 293 17.11 13.29 -21.58
C ASP A 293 16.99 13.70 -20.09
N GLY A 294 17.85 14.62 -19.64
CA GLY A 294 17.87 15.11 -18.25
C GLY A 294 18.60 14.21 -17.25
N VAL A 295 19.16 13.08 -17.68
CA VAL A 295 19.96 12.16 -16.84
C VAL A 295 21.45 12.42 -17.05
N THR A 296 22.24 12.40 -15.97
CA THR A 296 23.70 12.52 -16.06
C THR A 296 24.28 11.17 -16.48
N VAL A 297 25.09 11.16 -17.53
CA VAL A 297 25.70 9.94 -18.10
C VAL A 297 27.21 10.10 -18.12
N TYR A 298 27.91 9.10 -17.58
CA TYR A 298 29.36 8.96 -17.64
C TYR A 298 29.70 7.75 -18.51
N ASP A 299 30.53 7.93 -19.53
CA ASP A 299 31.10 6.83 -20.32
C ASP A 299 32.33 6.26 -19.60
N LEU A 300 32.23 5.00 -19.15
CA LEU A 300 33.28 4.35 -18.37
C LEU A 300 34.40 3.78 -19.25
N THR A 301 34.28 3.89 -20.57
CA THR A 301 35.29 3.46 -21.55
C THR A 301 36.28 4.56 -21.92
N THR A 302 35.92 5.82 -21.64
CA THR A 302 36.72 7.00 -21.97
C THR A 302 37.08 7.78 -20.69
N ALA A 303 38.21 7.41 -20.07
CA ALA A 303 38.73 8.12 -18.91
C ALA A 303 39.28 9.51 -19.31
N VAL A 304 39.16 10.48 -18.40
CA VAL A 304 39.72 11.83 -18.52
C VAL A 304 41.18 11.87 -18.06
#